data_AF-A0A561SWL8-F1
#
_entry.id   AF-A0A561SWL8-F1
#
_cell.length_a   1.000
_cell.length_b   1.000
_cell.length_c   1.000
_cell.angle_alpha   90.00
_cell.angle_beta   90.00
_cell.angle_gamma   90.00
#
_symmetry.space_group_name_H-M   'P 1'
#
loop_
_entity.id
_entity.type
_entity.pdbx_description
1 polymer ?
#
loop_
_entity_poly.entity_id
_entity_poly.type
_entity_poly.pdbx_seq_one_letter_code
_entity_poly.pdbx_strand_id
1 'polypeptide(L)'
;MAHLARWSTAVVFTLATRWLPRLPVWDRLTLAIRAVGSTDGTAPPAAWNDVTALLWQADQLQKALVRRVVDDADPYVDVSELRRPGLHLAATMKEAGNLLRQQYLQDDPRRAEVDTMVLPEHEGEGPARLTLAQLRAARDLGQVHVMTADMARRAAAVEAASGSDTVRWSVRWDPSGRFDAEPVPDGDGDRPGVRGWVAHPSIVADELGRWSARPRAAEVGWRGAPPSPSTRLCTFTSAAMPRVTEEQAAAAFMARRDVIAEIVAEIDSLRRSFQQDRLREEVAARADRLQAEEPQLPDLFAPSDSWACTRAVEWVRTRAVVHTPDEVWGRFDRDDPEQAGRWIPDRTAELLAVGYADVPAYLTRHFGAHSESGAVQLLRIPGPAGPLYTVSAGSRRAHLCRVLGLPWMFSVTTMLSLPRRIETTAVTPTEHGPEGARETAALWRGLLARGLVRGELIPRYSDWVVEFRIEYALAPWLLLPADRATAYNQRYELLHPGALADAGIPDAALRSPEAWRSWLTAAIATPAGVGDRDVP
;
A
#
# COMPACT_ATOMS: atom_id res chain seq x y z
N MET A 1 7.41 -50.37 -7.66
CA MET A 1 7.78 -49.32 -6.68
C MET A 1 7.03 -48.00 -6.87
N ALA A 2 6.93 -47.42 -8.09
CA ALA A 2 6.24 -46.13 -8.31
C ALA A 2 4.81 -46.02 -7.73
N HIS A 3 4.00 -47.08 -7.81
CA HIS A 3 2.64 -47.10 -7.23
C HIS A 3 2.63 -47.00 -5.69
N LEU A 4 3.66 -47.53 -5.03
CA LEU A 4 3.86 -47.47 -3.58
C LEU A 4 4.29 -46.06 -3.14
N ALA A 5 5.13 -45.39 -3.95
CA ALA A 5 5.51 -43.99 -3.73
C ALA A 5 4.32 -43.03 -3.92
N ARG A 6 3.49 -43.23 -4.96
CA ARG A 6 2.23 -42.46 -5.12
C ARG A 6 1.30 -42.62 -3.92
N TRP A 7 1.11 -43.86 -3.45
CA TRP A 7 0.21 -44.12 -2.32
C TRP A 7 0.75 -43.59 -1.00
N SER A 8 2.05 -43.76 -0.71
CA SER A 8 2.67 -43.22 0.51
C SER A 8 2.66 -41.69 0.52
N THR A 9 3.02 -41.01 -0.58
CA THR A 9 3.00 -39.54 -0.64
C THR A 9 1.58 -39.00 -0.49
N ALA A 10 0.59 -39.56 -1.18
CA ALA A 10 -0.81 -39.14 -1.06
C ALA A 10 -1.38 -39.40 0.34
N VAL A 11 -1.04 -40.54 0.98
CA VAL A 11 -1.45 -40.85 2.36
C VAL A 11 -0.76 -39.90 3.35
N VAL A 12 0.53 -39.60 3.20
CA VAL A 12 1.25 -38.63 4.04
C VAL A 12 0.68 -37.22 3.88
N PHE A 13 0.40 -36.76 2.65
CA PHE A 13 -0.25 -35.45 2.42
C PHE A 13 -1.68 -35.40 2.97
N THR A 14 -2.45 -36.49 2.84
CA THR A 14 -3.83 -36.56 3.36
C THR A 14 -3.86 -36.65 4.89
N LEU A 15 -2.91 -37.35 5.51
CA LEU A 15 -2.73 -37.36 6.96
C LEU A 15 -2.26 -35.98 7.45
N ALA A 16 -1.26 -35.38 6.82
CA ALA A 16 -0.77 -34.04 7.17
C ALA A 16 -1.87 -32.98 7.05
N THR A 17 -2.65 -32.95 5.97
CA THR A 17 -3.74 -31.97 5.82
C THR A 17 -4.93 -32.22 6.75
N ARG A 18 -5.17 -33.47 7.20
CA ARG A 18 -6.35 -33.84 8.00
C ARG A 18 -6.11 -34.00 9.51
N TRP A 19 -4.89 -34.27 9.94
CA TRP A 19 -4.50 -34.44 11.35
C TRP A 19 -3.64 -33.30 11.89
N LEU A 20 -2.74 -32.73 11.10
CA LEU A 20 -1.79 -31.72 11.56
C LEU A 20 -2.49 -30.42 12.04
N PRO A 21 -3.65 -29.98 11.48
CA PRO A 21 -4.45 -28.90 12.08
C PRO A 21 -5.11 -29.24 13.44
N ARG A 22 -5.26 -30.54 13.75
CA ARG A 22 -5.92 -31.04 14.98
C ARG A 22 -4.96 -31.35 16.12
N LEU A 23 -3.66 -31.39 15.85
CA LEU A 23 -2.64 -31.57 16.87
C LEU A 23 -2.43 -30.26 17.67
N PRO A 24 -2.06 -30.34 18.97
CA PRO A 24 -1.48 -29.23 19.70
C PRO A 24 -0.29 -28.61 18.95
N VAL A 25 -0.09 -27.29 19.09
CA VAL A 25 0.95 -26.55 18.34
C VAL A 25 2.35 -27.14 18.57
N TRP A 26 2.65 -27.56 19.79
CA TRP A 26 3.93 -28.17 20.17
C TRP A 26 4.21 -29.51 19.48
N ASP A 27 3.19 -30.34 19.25
CA ASP A 27 3.36 -31.64 18.57
C ASP A 27 3.61 -31.45 17.07
N ARG A 28 2.95 -30.45 16.45
CA ARG A 28 3.23 -30.04 15.06
C ARG A 28 4.68 -29.58 14.91
N LEU A 29 5.15 -28.76 15.85
CA LEU A 29 6.51 -28.24 15.87
C LEU A 29 7.53 -29.37 16.01
N THR A 30 7.30 -30.30 16.94
CA THR A 30 8.16 -31.48 17.19
C THR A 30 8.25 -32.40 15.97
N LEU A 31 7.14 -32.60 15.24
CA LEU A 31 7.12 -33.36 13.98
C LEU A 31 7.90 -32.66 12.86
N ALA A 32 7.76 -31.34 12.71
CA ALA A 32 8.52 -30.57 11.74
C ALA A 32 10.04 -30.59 12.03
N ILE A 33 10.42 -30.44 13.31
CA ILE A 33 11.82 -30.51 13.77
C ILE A 33 12.43 -31.88 13.45
N ARG A 34 11.71 -32.99 13.68
CA ARG A 34 12.20 -34.34 13.35
C ARG A 34 12.33 -34.59 11.85
N ALA A 35 11.50 -33.97 11.01
CA ALA A 35 11.59 -34.09 9.56
C ALA A 35 12.81 -33.35 8.97
N VAL A 36 13.24 -32.25 9.60
CA VAL A 36 14.45 -31.51 9.23
C VAL A 36 15.73 -32.18 9.79
N GLY A 37 15.66 -32.76 10.98
CA GLY A 37 16.79 -33.47 11.61
C GLY A 37 17.23 -34.76 10.91
N SER A 38 16.52 -35.24 9.88
CA SER A 38 16.89 -36.44 9.11
C SER A 38 17.54 -36.14 7.75
N THR A 39 17.68 -34.87 7.33
CA THR A 39 18.24 -34.53 6.01
C THR A 39 19.72 -34.14 6.03
N ASP A 40 20.21 -33.52 7.11
CA ASP A 40 21.62 -33.16 7.26
C ASP A 40 22.16 -33.61 8.63
N GLY A 41 23.14 -34.52 8.61
CA GLY A 41 23.70 -35.20 9.79
C GLY A 41 24.56 -34.35 10.74
N THR A 42 24.29 -33.05 10.84
CA THR A 42 24.98 -32.14 11.76
C THR A 42 24.27 -32.07 13.11
N ALA A 43 25.01 -32.30 14.20
CA ALA A 43 24.47 -32.18 15.55
C ALA A 43 23.98 -30.75 15.85
N PRO A 44 22.88 -30.57 16.60
CA PRO A 44 22.31 -29.26 16.88
C PRO A 44 23.27 -28.40 17.73
N PRO A 45 23.66 -27.18 17.30
CA PRO A 45 24.43 -26.27 18.16
C PRO A 45 23.58 -25.81 19.35
N ALA A 46 24.20 -25.56 20.51
CA ALA A 46 23.51 -25.40 21.80
C ALA A 46 22.69 -24.10 22.01
N ALA A 47 22.18 -23.47 20.94
CA ALA A 47 21.44 -22.20 20.97
C ALA A 47 20.12 -22.27 20.17
N TRP A 48 19.26 -23.26 20.46
CA TRP A 48 17.97 -23.48 19.79
C TRP A 48 16.81 -22.68 20.40
N ASN A 49 17.12 -21.55 21.05
CA ASN A 49 16.16 -20.76 21.84
C ASN A 49 15.73 -19.45 21.17
N ASP A 50 16.27 -19.11 19.99
CA ASP A 50 15.85 -17.90 19.27
C ASP A 50 14.67 -18.19 18.34
N VAL A 51 13.49 -17.73 18.73
CA VAL A 51 12.25 -17.88 17.94
C VAL A 51 12.35 -17.14 16.59
N THR A 52 13.24 -16.15 16.46
CA THR A 52 13.55 -15.50 15.18
C THR A 52 14.14 -16.50 14.18
N ALA A 53 15.02 -17.39 14.63
CA ALA A 53 15.56 -18.46 13.80
C ALA A 53 14.49 -19.50 13.42
N LEU A 54 13.59 -19.85 14.36
CA LEU A 54 12.47 -20.75 14.09
C LEU A 54 11.46 -20.16 13.09
N LEU A 55 11.15 -18.86 13.19
CA LEU A 55 10.27 -18.15 12.26
C LEU A 55 10.90 -18.03 10.86
N TRP A 56 12.20 -17.74 10.79
CA TRP A 56 12.95 -17.73 9.53
C TRP A 56 13.00 -19.13 8.89
N GLN A 57 13.28 -20.17 9.67
CA GLN A 57 13.26 -21.56 9.19
C GLN A 57 11.87 -22.01 8.75
N ALA A 58 10.79 -21.59 9.41
CA ALA A 58 9.42 -21.87 8.97
C ALA A 58 9.08 -21.22 7.62
N ASP A 59 9.53 -19.99 7.39
CA ASP A 59 9.42 -19.29 6.10
C ASP A 59 10.25 -19.98 5.00
N GLN A 60 11.49 -20.39 5.29
CA GLN A 60 12.31 -21.17 4.34
C GLN A 60 11.69 -22.55 4.04
N LEU A 61 11.15 -23.25 5.05
CA LEU A 61 10.47 -24.53 4.88
C LEU A 61 9.19 -24.37 4.03
N GLN A 62 8.40 -23.31 4.25
CA GLN A 62 7.24 -22.98 3.43
C GLN A 62 7.66 -22.70 1.98
N LYS A 63 8.71 -21.91 1.75
CA LYS A 63 9.24 -21.62 0.41
C LYS A 63 9.77 -22.87 -0.29
N ALA A 64 10.48 -23.75 0.44
CA ALA A 64 10.99 -25.02 -0.08
C ALA A 64 9.85 -26.00 -0.41
N LEU A 65 8.83 -26.11 0.44
CA LEU A 65 7.63 -26.91 0.17
C LEU A 65 6.85 -26.38 -1.04
N VAL A 66 6.67 -25.07 -1.17
CA VAL A 66 5.98 -24.47 -2.32
C VAL A 66 6.78 -24.67 -3.61
N ARG A 67 8.11 -24.41 -3.61
CA ARG A 67 8.97 -24.73 -4.76
C ARG A 67 8.87 -26.21 -5.12
N ARG A 68 9.06 -27.11 -4.17
CA ARG A 68 9.03 -28.55 -4.44
C ARG A 68 7.68 -29.06 -4.92
N VAL A 69 6.56 -28.48 -4.49
CA VAL A 69 5.22 -28.79 -5.03
C VAL A 69 5.03 -28.25 -6.45
N VAL A 70 5.74 -27.19 -6.85
CA VAL A 70 5.76 -26.68 -8.23
C VAL A 70 6.71 -27.53 -9.10
N ASP A 71 7.92 -27.82 -8.61
CA ASP A 71 9.00 -28.48 -9.35
C ASP A 71 8.77 -30.00 -9.51
N ASP A 72 8.30 -30.72 -8.47
CA ASP A 72 8.06 -32.19 -8.53
C ASP A 72 6.70 -32.55 -9.19
N ALA A 73 5.81 -31.59 -9.44
CA ALA A 73 4.47 -31.85 -10.02
C ALA A 73 4.45 -31.92 -11.55
N ASP A 74 5.43 -31.31 -12.23
CA ASP A 74 5.43 -31.08 -13.68
C ASP A 74 5.28 -32.34 -14.56
N PRO A 75 5.74 -33.56 -14.18
CA PRO A 75 5.62 -34.73 -15.06
C PRO A 75 4.55 -35.77 -14.67
N TYR A 76 4.02 -35.81 -13.43
CA TYR A 76 3.32 -37.02 -12.93
C TYR A 76 2.06 -36.85 -12.05
N VAL A 77 1.57 -35.64 -11.78
CA VAL A 77 0.31 -35.39 -11.05
C VAL A 77 -0.43 -34.19 -11.66
N ASP A 78 -1.76 -34.24 -11.74
CA ASP A 78 -2.54 -33.06 -12.14
C ASP A 78 -2.38 -31.94 -11.11
N VAL A 79 -1.74 -30.85 -11.52
CA VAL A 79 -1.44 -29.68 -10.69
C VAL A 79 -2.69 -29.11 -10.02
N SER A 80 -3.88 -29.26 -10.63
CA SER A 80 -5.14 -28.77 -10.07
C SER A 80 -5.56 -29.51 -8.79
N GLU A 81 -5.26 -30.81 -8.66
CA GLU A 81 -5.59 -31.61 -7.47
C GLU A 81 -4.72 -31.23 -6.27
N LEU A 82 -3.43 -30.93 -6.49
CA LEU A 82 -2.49 -30.54 -5.43
C LEU A 82 -2.54 -29.05 -5.07
N ARG A 83 -2.99 -28.18 -5.99
CA ARG A 83 -3.04 -26.72 -5.79
C ARG A 83 -3.91 -26.33 -4.60
N ARG A 84 -5.09 -26.94 -4.42
CA ARG A 84 -6.02 -26.56 -3.35
C ARG A 84 -5.55 -27.02 -1.95
N PRO A 85 -5.08 -28.27 -1.75
CA PRO A 85 -4.43 -28.67 -0.50
C PRO A 85 -3.14 -27.91 -0.20
N GLY A 86 -2.30 -27.65 -1.21
CA GLY A 86 -1.04 -26.91 -1.06
C GLY A 86 -1.25 -25.45 -0.63
N LEU A 87 -2.20 -24.76 -1.27
CA LEU A 87 -2.60 -23.40 -0.85
C LEU A 87 -3.20 -23.38 0.57
N HIS A 88 -3.99 -24.39 0.94
CA HIS A 88 -4.53 -24.48 2.30
C HIS A 88 -3.42 -24.70 3.33
N LEU A 89 -2.47 -25.60 3.07
CA LEU A 89 -1.30 -25.83 3.93
C LEU A 89 -0.44 -24.56 4.05
N ALA A 90 -0.15 -23.88 2.95
CA ALA A 90 0.62 -22.63 2.95
C ALA A 90 -0.10 -21.50 3.74
N ALA A 91 -1.44 -21.42 3.64
CA ALA A 91 -2.23 -20.50 4.45
C ALA A 91 -2.16 -20.85 5.95
N THR A 92 -2.30 -22.13 6.31
CA THR A 92 -2.20 -22.59 7.70
C THR A 92 -0.79 -22.41 8.28
N MET A 93 0.27 -22.61 7.48
CA MET A 93 1.66 -22.35 7.90
C MET A 93 1.92 -20.85 8.08
N LYS A 94 1.41 -20.00 7.18
CA LYS A 94 1.47 -18.53 7.32
C LYS A 94 0.71 -18.05 8.57
N GLU A 95 -0.46 -18.63 8.85
CA GLU A 95 -1.24 -18.34 10.06
C GLU A 95 -0.50 -18.78 11.33
N ALA A 96 0.08 -19.99 11.34
CA ALA A 96 0.91 -20.47 12.45
C ALA A 96 2.17 -19.61 12.66
N GLY A 97 2.83 -19.17 11.59
CA GLY A 97 3.97 -18.25 11.64
C GLY A 97 3.58 -16.86 12.17
N ASN A 98 2.41 -16.35 11.78
CA ASN A 98 1.86 -15.11 12.34
C ASN A 98 1.54 -15.25 13.83
N LEU A 99 0.94 -16.36 14.26
CA LEU A 99 0.64 -16.64 15.67
C LEU A 99 1.92 -16.82 16.50
N LEU A 100 2.93 -17.54 15.99
CA LEU A 100 4.24 -17.66 16.64
C LEU A 100 4.97 -16.31 16.73
N ARG A 101 4.91 -15.48 15.68
CA ARG A 101 5.41 -14.10 15.72
C ARG A 101 4.65 -13.26 16.76
N GLN A 102 3.33 -13.40 16.83
CA GLN A 102 2.50 -12.67 17.79
C GLN A 102 2.80 -13.10 19.24
N GLN A 103 3.00 -14.40 19.48
CA GLN A 103 3.35 -14.95 20.78
C GLN A 103 4.79 -14.60 21.18
N TYR A 104 5.76 -14.66 20.27
CA TYR A 104 7.12 -14.18 20.52
C TYR A 104 7.17 -12.69 20.87
N LEU A 105 6.34 -11.87 20.20
CA LEU A 105 6.16 -10.46 20.52
C LEU A 105 5.41 -10.20 21.84
N GLN A 106 4.87 -11.23 22.49
CA GLN A 106 4.26 -11.19 23.83
C GLN A 106 5.23 -11.71 24.91
N ASP A 107 6.01 -12.75 24.61
CA ASP A 107 6.83 -13.50 25.58
C ASP A 107 8.30 -13.01 25.69
N ASP A 108 8.74 -11.97 24.97
CA ASP A 108 10.11 -11.44 25.07
C ASP A 108 10.39 -10.78 26.45
N PRO A 109 11.22 -11.39 27.33
CA PRO A 109 11.45 -10.89 28.67
C PRO A 109 12.26 -9.58 28.70
N ARG A 110 12.94 -9.20 27.61
CA ARG A 110 13.72 -7.95 27.55
C ARG A 110 12.85 -6.71 27.37
N ARG A 111 11.55 -6.87 27.08
CA ARG A 111 10.61 -5.75 27.10
C ARG A 111 10.38 -5.19 28.50
N ALA A 112 10.51 -6.02 29.54
CA ALA A 112 10.29 -5.59 30.93
C ALA A 112 11.28 -4.52 31.41
N GLU A 113 12.48 -4.45 30.82
CA GLU A 113 13.53 -3.49 31.23
C GLU A 113 13.61 -2.22 30.34
N VAL A 114 12.88 -2.16 29.23
CA VAL A 114 12.93 -1.03 28.27
C VAL A 114 11.65 -0.17 28.28
N ASP A 115 10.61 -0.57 29.03
CA ASP A 115 9.27 0.05 29.01
C ASP A 115 9.05 1.19 30.04
N THR A 116 10.10 1.85 30.55
CA THR A 116 10.01 2.92 31.57
C THR A 116 10.47 4.31 31.09
N MET A 117 9.50 5.22 30.82
CA MET A 117 9.57 6.68 31.10
C MET A 117 8.15 7.27 31.23
N VAL A 118 7.98 8.34 32.03
CA VAL A 118 6.91 8.43 33.06
C VAL A 118 5.70 9.35 32.75
N LEU A 119 4.59 9.08 33.48
CA LEU A 119 3.51 9.99 33.96
C LEU A 119 3.69 11.53 33.82
N PRO A 120 2.69 12.40 33.47
CA PRO A 120 2.49 13.59 34.29
C PRO A 120 1.71 13.15 35.54
N GLU A 121 2.29 13.33 36.72
CA GLU A 121 1.46 13.32 37.93
C GLU A 121 0.84 14.70 38.16
N HIS A 122 -0.15 14.75 39.05
CA HIS A 122 -0.83 15.99 39.42
C HIS A 122 0.17 17.09 39.83
N GLU A 123 -0.04 18.29 39.28
CA GLU A 123 0.52 19.57 39.76
C GLU A 123 2.02 19.54 40.14
N GLY A 124 2.89 19.18 39.18
CA GLY A 124 4.33 19.38 39.37
C GLY A 124 5.23 19.03 38.18
N GLU A 125 4.99 17.89 37.51
CA GLU A 125 5.93 17.34 36.52
C GLU A 125 5.24 16.95 35.18
N GLY A 126 6.01 16.97 34.09
CA GLY A 126 5.52 17.07 32.70
C GLY A 126 5.02 15.77 32.04
N PRO A 127 4.46 15.84 30.81
CA PRO A 127 3.60 14.79 30.25
C PRO A 127 4.29 13.55 29.65
N ALA A 128 3.61 12.42 29.84
CA ALA A 128 4.07 11.06 29.54
C ALA A 128 3.89 10.56 28.11
N ARG A 129 4.51 9.42 27.86
CA ARG A 129 4.49 8.67 26.60
C ARG A 129 3.98 7.24 26.86
N LEU A 130 3.12 6.73 25.97
CA LEU A 130 2.53 5.39 26.06
C LEU A 130 3.15 4.43 25.03
N THR A 131 3.20 3.14 25.36
CA THR A 131 3.83 2.08 24.54
C THR A 131 2.90 1.51 23.45
N LEU A 132 3.45 0.69 22.53
CA LEU A 132 2.63 -0.01 21.53
C LEU A 132 1.68 -1.02 22.18
N ALA A 133 2.15 -1.74 23.21
CA ALA A 133 1.33 -2.68 23.95
C ALA A 133 0.19 -1.93 24.66
N GLN A 134 0.46 -0.76 25.24
CA GLN A 134 -0.57 0.10 25.83
C GLN A 134 -1.52 0.68 24.77
N LEU A 135 -1.09 1.00 23.55
CA LEU A 135 -1.98 1.44 22.47
C LEU A 135 -2.88 0.32 21.92
N ARG A 136 -2.39 -0.94 21.88
CA ARG A 136 -3.19 -2.12 21.51
C ARG A 136 -4.10 -2.56 22.66
N ALA A 137 -3.63 -2.53 23.90
CA ALA A 137 -4.46 -2.71 25.08
C ALA A 137 -5.51 -1.60 25.20
N ALA A 138 -5.18 -0.34 24.94
CA ALA A 138 -6.13 0.78 24.88
C ALA A 138 -7.19 0.54 23.80
N ARG A 139 -6.81 0.04 22.61
CA ARG A 139 -7.74 -0.37 21.56
C ARG A 139 -8.67 -1.49 22.05
N ASP A 140 -8.11 -2.50 22.71
CA ASP A 140 -8.83 -3.70 23.16
C ASP A 140 -9.64 -3.47 24.47
N LEU A 141 -9.33 -2.41 25.22
CA LEU A 141 -10.01 -1.92 26.43
C LEU A 141 -10.94 -0.71 26.16
N GLY A 142 -11.06 -0.25 24.91
CA GLY A 142 -11.94 0.87 24.53
C GLY A 142 -11.49 2.27 25.00
N GLN A 143 -10.20 2.47 25.26
CA GLN A 143 -9.61 3.76 25.67
C GLN A 143 -9.42 4.71 24.47
N VAL A 144 -10.56 5.20 23.95
CA VAL A 144 -10.69 6.12 22.82
C VAL A 144 -9.79 7.36 22.91
N HIS A 145 -9.57 7.88 24.13
CA HIS A 145 -8.83 9.12 24.38
C HIS A 145 -7.39 9.12 23.81
N VAL A 146 -6.67 7.99 23.85
CA VAL A 146 -5.28 7.93 23.35
C VAL A 146 -5.23 8.09 21.82
N MET A 147 -6.19 7.48 21.11
CA MET A 147 -6.36 7.64 19.67
C MET A 147 -6.84 9.05 19.31
N THR A 148 -7.75 9.64 20.09
CA THR A 148 -8.18 11.03 19.85
C THR A 148 -7.00 12.01 19.98
N ALA A 149 -6.14 11.84 20.99
CA ALA A 149 -4.92 12.64 21.13
C ALA A 149 -3.92 12.41 19.99
N ASP A 150 -3.85 11.18 19.45
CA ASP A 150 -3.03 10.86 18.27
C ASP A 150 -3.56 11.57 17.01
N MET A 151 -4.86 11.50 16.74
CA MET A 151 -5.47 12.18 15.59
C MET A 151 -5.33 13.71 15.70
N ALA A 152 -5.43 14.27 16.91
CA ALA A 152 -5.19 15.70 17.14
C ALA A 152 -3.75 16.12 16.79
N ARG A 153 -2.72 15.31 17.14
CA ARG A 153 -1.34 15.58 16.71
C ARG A 153 -1.17 15.51 15.19
N ARG A 154 -1.83 14.56 14.52
CA ARG A 154 -1.79 14.44 13.04
C ARG A 154 -2.48 15.62 12.36
N ALA A 155 -3.64 16.05 12.85
CA ALA A 155 -4.33 17.24 12.35
C ALA A 155 -3.44 18.49 12.46
N ALA A 156 -2.87 18.75 13.63
CA ALA A 156 -1.97 19.88 13.85
C ALA A 156 -0.70 19.82 12.98
N ALA A 157 -0.20 18.61 12.69
CA ALA A 157 0.92 18.41 11.77
C ALA A 157 0.57 18.74 10.31
N VAL A 158 -0.65 18.39 9.86
CA VAL A 158 -1.15 18.71 8.51
C VAL A 158 -1.41 20.21 8.38
N GLU A 159 -2.02 20.85 9.38
CA GLU A 159 -2.24 22.31 9.43
C GLU A 159 -0.91 23.07 9.32
N ALA A 160 0.10 22.67 10.10
CA ALA A 160 1.43 23.27 10.05
C ALA A 160 2.13 23.12 8.67
N ALA A 161 1.82 22.07 7.90
CA ALA A 161 2.41 21.80 6.59
C ALA A 161 1.58 22.34 5.40
N SER A 162 0.31 22.69 5.63
CA SER A 162 -0.66 23.01 4.56
C SER A 162 -1.30 24.39 4.70
N GLY A 163 -1.08 25.08 5.82
CA GLY A 163 -1.72 26.34 6.13
C GLY A 163 -3.16 26.18 6.63
N SER A 164 -3.90 27.28 6.67
CA SER A 164 -5.28 27.35 7.18
C SER A 164 -6.35 26.95 6.17
N ASP A 165 -5.99 26.53 4.95
CA ASP A 165 -6.95 26.12 3.92
C ASP A 165 -7.57 24.76 4.28
N THR A 166 -8.76 24.80 4.88
CA THR A 166 -9.54 23.61 5.21
C THR A 166 -10.44 23.18 4.04
N VAL A 167 -10.59 21.88 3.85
CA VAL A 167 -11.58 21.31 2.91
C VAL A 167 -12.80 20.82 3.66
N ARG A 168 -14.00 21.29 3.28
CA ARG A 168 -15.23 20.86 3.97
C ARG A 168 -15.87 19.64 3.31
N TRP A 169 -16.41 18.77 4.16
CA TRP A 169 -17.07 17.52 3.80
C TRP A 169 -18.38 17.33 4.57
N SER A 170 -19.39 16.80 3.87
CA SER A 170 -20.69 16.43 4.41
C SER A 170 -20.75 14.91 4.60
N VAL A 171 -20.73 14.45 5.86
CA VAL A 171 -20.49 13.03 6.19
C VAL A 171 -21.67 12.42 6.94
N ARG A 172 -22.20 11.30 6.44
CA ARG A 172 -23.04 10.39 7.23
C ARG A 172 -22.18 9.24 7.74
N TRP A 173 -22.26 8.92 9.03
CA TRP A 173 -21.50 7.83 9.67
C TRP A 173 -22.44 6.85 10.36
N ASP A 174 -22.05 5.58 10.41
CA ASP A 174 -22.80 4.46 10.95
C ASP A 174 -22.01 3.75 12.07
N PRO A 175 -22.65 3.25 13.14
CA PRO A 175 -21.98 2.55 14.25
C PRO A 175 -21.11 1.33 13.89
N SER A 176 -21.23 0.76 12.69
CA SER A 176 -20.27 -0.24 12.16
C SER A 176 -18.89 0.33 11.78
N GLY A 177 -18.74 1.66 11.86
CA GLY A 177 -17.54 2.40 11.44
C GLY A 177 -17.62 2.87 9.98
N ARG A 178 -18.65 2.47 9.24
CA ARG A 178 -18.85 2.87 7.84
C ARG A 178 -19.24 4.34 7.73
N PHE A 179 -18.82 5.01 6.66
CA PHE A 179 -19.21 6.39 6.39
C PHE A 179 -19.34 6.72 4.90
N ASP A 180 -20.08 7.80 4.67
CA ASP A 180 -20.60 8.30 3.40
C ASP A 180 -20.32 9.80 3.31
N ALA A 181 -19.23 10.19 2.64
CA ALA A 181 -18.75 11.57 2.56
C ALA A 181 -18.93 12.16 1.16
N GLU A 182 -19.50 13.36 1.09
CA GLU A 182 -19.56 14.19 -0.12
C GLU A 182 -18.81 15.51 0.13
N PRO A 183 -17.98 15.99 -0.81
CA PRO A 183 -17.30 17.27 -0.66
C PRO A 183 -18.30 18.41 -0.74
N VAL A 184 -18.13 19.44 0.10
CA VAL A 184 -18.91 20.67 -0.02
C VAL A 184 -18.33 21.52 -1.17
N PRO A 185 -19.17 22.13 -2.04
CA PRO A 185 -18.70 22.95 -3.16
C PRO A 185 -18.07 24.27 -2.71
N ASP A 186 -16.76 24.24 -2.44
CA ASP A 186 -15.97 25.37 -1.91
C ASP A 186 -14.98 25.94 -2.94
N GLY A 187 -15.31 25.88 -4.23
CA GLY A 187 -14.50 26.46 -5.32
C GLY A 187 -13.28 25.64 -5.76
N ASP A 188 -12.67 24.86 -4.87
CA ASP A 188 -11.67 23.86 -5.24
C ASP A 188 -12.34 22.61 -5.85
N GLY A 189 -11.70 22.04 -6.87
CA GLY A 189 -12.31 21.31 -7.98
C GLY A 189 -13.00 19.97 -7.66
N ASP A 190 -13.32 19.25 -8.75
CA ASP A 190 -14.16 18.04 -8.81
C ASP A 190 -13.63 16.85 -7.98
N ARG A 191 -13.75 16.96 -6.65
CA ARG A 191 -13.44 15.92 -5.67
C ARG A 191 -14.52 14.83 -5.74
N PRO A 192 -14.16 13.53 -5.76
CA PRO A 192 -15.16 12.48 -5.78
C PRO A 192 -15.83 12.31 -4.41
N GLY A 193 -17.06 11.77 -4.41
CA GLY A 193 -17.68 11.27 -3.18
C GLY A 193 -16.93 10.05 -2.64
N VAL A 194 -16.66 10.03 -1.33
CA VAL A 194 -15.85 9.01 -0.66
C VAL A 194 -16.75 8.11 0.19
N ARG A 195 -16.64 6.81 -0.02
CA ARG A 195 -17.22 5.76 0.84
C ARG A 195 -16.10 5.18 1.69
N GLY A 196 -16.31 4.99 2.98
CA GLY A 196 -15.23 4.50 3.84
C GLY A 196 -15.68 3.67 5.00
N TRP A 197 -14.67 3.17 5.70
CA TRP A 197 -14.74 2.61 7.04
C TRP A 197 -13.61 3.20 7.87
N VAL A 198 -13.90 3.52 9.13
CA VAL A 198 -12.93 3.92 10.15
C VAL A 198 -13.16 3.13 11.43
N ALA A 199 -12.08 2.84 12.16
CA ALA A 199 -12.16 2.28 13.50
C ALA A 199 -12.86 3.23 14.50
N HIS A 200 -12.86 4.55 14.24
CA HIS A 200 -13.53 5.55 15.07
C HIS A 200 -13.83 6.84 14.30
N PRO A 201 -14.95 7.55 14.56
CA PRO A 201 -15.32 8.79 13.88
C PRO A 201 -14.28 9.91 13.93
N SER A 202 -13.41 9.98 14.95
CA SER A 202 -12.32 10.98 15.00
C SER A 202 -11.25 10.83 13.91
N ILE A 203 -11.23 9.70 13.20
CA ILE A 203 -10.29 9.41 12.11
C ILE A 203 -10.80 9.99 10.77
N VAL A 204 -12.12 10.24 10.65
CA VAL A 204 -12.75 10.64 9.37
C VAL A 204 -12.12 11.90 8.76
N ALA A 205 -11.80 12.91 9.57
CA ALA A 205 -11.20 14.15 9.09
C ALA A 205 -9.79 13.94 8.51
N ASP A 206 -8.91 13.22 9.21
CA ASP A 206 -7.55 12.91 8.73
C ASP A 206 -7.57 12.10 7.42
N GLU A 207 -8.54 11.20 7.26
CA GLU A 207 -8.71 10.43 6.02
C GLU A 207 -9.24 11.29 4.87
N LEU A 208 -10.28 12.09 5.10
CA LEU A 208 -10.87 12.96 4.07
C LEU A 208 -9.93 14.10 3.65
N GLY A 209 -9.09 14.59 4.54
CA GLY A 209 -8.06 15.60 4.24
C GLY A 209 -7.05 15.16 3.18
N ARG A 210 -6.83 13.85 3.05
CA ARG A 210 -5.94 13.23 2.06
C ARG A 210 -6.59 13.05 0.68
N TRP A 211 -7.92 13.11 0.58
CA TRP A 211 -8.66 12.97 -0.69
C TRP A 211 -8.59 14.23 -1.58
N SER A 212 -8.15 15.36 -1.01
CA SER A 212 -7.72 16.55 -1.73
C SER A 212 -6.52 16.26 -2.66
N ALA A 213 -6.28 17.15 -3.63
CA ALA A 213 -5.11 17.07 -4.52
C ALA A 213 -3.79 17.24 -3.74
N ARG A 214 -3.71 18.28 -2.89
CA ARG A 214 -2.74 18.42 -1.81
C ARG A 214 -3.40 17.94 -0.50
N PRO A 215 -2.77 17.08 0.32
CA PRO A 215 -3.26 16.78 1.66
C PRO A 215 -3.46 18.06 2.47
N ARG A 216 -4.66 18.27 3.02
CA ARG A 216 -5.05 19.46 3.79
C ARG A 216 -5.85 19.04 5.03
N ALA A 217 -6.02 19.94 5.99
CA ALA A 217 -6.97 19.73 7.07
C ALA A 217 -8.40 19.64 6.52
N ALA A 218 -9.23 18.73 7.06
CA ALA A 218 -10.62 18.58 6.65
C ALA A 218 -11.60 18.93 7.77
N GLU A 219 -12.60 19.73 7.43
CA GLU A 219 -13.73 20.05 8.30
C GLU A 219 -14.90 19.09 7.98
N VAL A 220 -15.47 18.47 9.01
CA VAL A 220 -16.52 17.44 8.85
C VAL A 220 -17.84 17.95 9.41
N GLY A 221 -18.78 18.27 8.52
CA GLY A 221 -20.19 18.49 8.84
C GLY A 221 -20.95 17.16 8.86
N TRP A 222 -21.52 16.79 10.00
CA TRP A 222 -22.26 15.52 10.12
C TRP A 222 -23.69 15.62 9.59
N ARG A 223 -24.08 14.68 8.71
CA ARG A 223 -25.45 14.52 8.21
C ARG A 223 -26.28 13.72 9.20
N GLY A 224 -26.95 14.43 10.10
CA GLY A 224 -27.78 13.87 11.17
C GLY A 224 -27.17 14.16 12.55
N ALA A 225 -27.46 13.30 13.53
CA ALA A 225 -26.83 13.42 14.85
C ALA A 225 -25.31 13.14 14.73
N PRO A 226 -24.44 13.99 15.31
CA PRO A 226 -23.00 13.71 15.34
C PRO A 226 -22.72 12.46 16.18
N PRO A 227 -21.67 11.69 15.85
CA PRO A 227 -21.30 10.51 16.62
C PRO A 227 -20.89 10.88 18.05
N SER A 228 -21.27 10.04 19.02
CA SER A 228 -20.97 10.27 20.44
C SER A 228 -19.46 10.26 20.70
N PRO A 229 -18.93 11.13 21.59
CA PRO A 229 -17.56 11.01 22.11
C PRO A 229 -17.27 9.67 22.81
N SER A 230 -18.31 8.96 23.26
CA SER A 230 -18.24 7.63 23.89
C SER A 230 -18.33 6.46 22.90
N THR A 231 -18.24 6.72 21.59
CA THR A 231 -18.26 5.69 20.53
C THR A 231 -17.15 4.66 20.75
N ARG A 232 -17.51 3.38 20.81
CA ARG A 232 -16.53 2.28 20.88
C ARG A 232 -15.81 2.12 19.54
N LEU A 233 -14.61 1.55 19.60
CA LEU A 233 -13.86 1.17 18.41
C LEU A 233 -14.63 0.13 17.59
N CYS A 234 -14.75 0.40 16.30
CA CYS A 234 -15.35 -0.51 15.33
C CYS A 234 -14.30 -1.57 14.90
N THR A 235 -14.74 -2.81 14.69
CA THR A 235 -13.90 -3.89 14.16
C THR A 235 -14.02 -3.94 12.63
N PHE A 236 -12.89 -4.01 11.91
CA PHE A 236 -12.94 -4.21 10.47
C PHE A 236 -13.44 -5.61 10.14
N THR A 237 -14.45 -5.70 9.26
CA THR A 237 -15.03 -6.97 8.80
C THR A 237 -15.31 -6.89 7.31
N SER A 238 -15.44 -8.04 6.63
CA SER A 238 -15.80 -8.10 5.20
C SER A 238 -17.17 -7.50 4.87
N ALA A 239 -18.03 -7.33 5.88
CA ALA A 239 -19.32 -6.61 5.79
C ALA A 239 -19.16 -5.09 5.98
N ALA A 240 -18.16 -4.67 6.77
CA ALA A 240 -17.80 -3.27 6.99
C ALA A 240 -16.95 -2.68 5.86
N MET A 241 -16.30 -3.53 5.04
CA MET A 241 -15.50 -3.09 3.88
C MET A 241 -16.30 -2.16 2.96
N PRO A 242 -15.80 -0.95 2.61
CA PRO A 242 -16.51 -0.02 1.76
C PRO A 242 -16.77 -0.61 0.37
N ARG A 243 -18.01 -0.46 -0.09
CA ARG A 243 -18.46 -0.88 -1.42
C ARG A 243 -19.02 0.32 -2.17
N VAL A 244 -18.61 0.42 -3.43
CA VAL A 244 -19.24 1.26 -4.45
C VAL A 244 -20.38 0.45 -5.06
N THR A 245 -21.56 1.03 -5.25
CA THR A 245 -22.65 0.37 -6.00
C THR A 245 -22.50 0.60 -7.50
N GLU A 246 -23.07 -0.30 -8.30
CA GLU A 246 -23.07 -0.18 -9.78
C GLU A 246 -23.72 1.13 -10.24
N GLU A 247 -24.84 1.52 -9.62
CA GLU A 247 -25.52 2.81 -9.84
C GLU A 247 -24.61 4.02 -9.57
N GLN A 248 -23.86 3.99 -8.46
CA GLN A 248 -22.93 5.07 -8.10
C GLN A 248 -21.78 5.17 -9.11
N ALA A 249 -21.25 4.04 -9.54
CA ALA A 249 -20.21 4.01 -10.56
C ALA A 249 -20.73 4.49 -11.92
N ALA A 250 -21.94 4.09 -12.34
CA ALA A 250 -22.56 4.56 -13.57
C ALA A 250 -22.82 6.08 -13.54
N ALA A 251 -23.32 6.60 -12.42
CA ALA A 251 -23.52 8.04 -12.23
C ALA A 251 -22.20 8.82 -12.30
N ALA A 252 -21.15 8.37 -11.60
CA ALA A 252 -19.83 8.99 -11.63
C ALA A 252 -19.17 8.92 -13.02
N PHE A 253 -19.35 7.79 -13.73
CA PHE A 253 -18.88 7.64 -15.11
C PHE A 253 -19.51 8.70 -16.02
N MET A 254 -20.83 8.84 -15.97
CA MET A 254 -21.60 9.73 -16.85
C MET A 254 -21.56 11.22 -16.46
N ALA A 255 -21.10 11.55 -15.25
CA ALA A 255 -20.99 12.92 -14.76
C ALA A 255 -19.96 13.75 -15.57
N ARG A 256 -18.88 13.12 -16.04
CA ARG A 256 -17.75 13.78 -16.72
C ARG A 256 -17.76 13.59 -18.23
N ARG A 257 -18.76 14.22 -18.88
CA ARG A 257 -18.91 14.22 -20.34
C ARG A 257 -17.73 14.89 -21.07
N ASP A 258 -17.07 15.84 -20.42
CA ASP A 258 -15.83 16.48 -20.85
C ASP A 258 -14.68 15.45 -20.97
N VAL A 259 -14.50 14.60 -19.97
CA VAL A 259 -13.50 13.52 -19.98
C VAL A 259 -13.80 12.49 -21.06
N ILE A 260 -15.07 12.10 -21.20
CA ILE A 260 -15.50 11.18 -22.26
C ILE A 260 -15.19 11.77 -23.65
N ALA A 261 -15.42 13.07 -23.86
CA ALA A 261 -15.09 13.75 -25.11
C ALA A 261 -13.57 13.79 -25.39
N GLU A 262 -12.73 14.01 -24.36
CA GLU A 262 -11.26 13.95 -24.47
C GLU A 262 -10.79 12.55 -24.91
N ILE A 263 -11.37 11.48 -24.33
CA ILE A 263 -11.06 10.09 -24.72
C ILE A 263 -11.52 9.79 -26.16
N VAL A 264 -12.71 10.25 -26.56
CA VAL A 264 -13.22 10.07 -27.94
C VAL A 264 -12.31 10.77 -28.95
N ALA A 265 -11.83 11.97 -28.64
CA ALA A 265 -10.90 12.71 -29.49
C ALA A 265 -9.54 12.01 -29.62
N GLU A 266 -9.01 11.42 -28.54
CA GLU A 266 -7.77 10.63 -28.63
C GLU A 266 -7.97 9.36 -29.46
N ILE A 267 -9.08 8.63 -29.29
CA ILE A 267 -9.39 7.45 -30.11
C ILE A 267 -9.49 7.81 -31.60
N ASP A 268 -10.05 8.97 -31.94
CA ASP A 268 -10.05 9.49 -33.32
C ASP A 268 -8.63 9.78 -33.85
N SER A 269 -7.76 10.39 -33.02
CA SER A 269 -6.34 10.58 -33.33
C SER A 269 -5.65 9.24 -33.63
N LEU A 270 -5.87 8.23 -32.78
CA LEU A 270 -5.34 6.87 -32.96
C LEU A 270 -5.86 6.21 -34.24
N ARG A 271 -7.16 6.33 -34.57
CA ARG A 271 -7.73 5.82 -35.83
C ARG A 271 -7.07 6.41 -37.07
N ARG A 272 -6.67 7.68 -37.01
CA ARG A 272 -5.98 8.37 -38.10
C ARG A 272 -4.49 8.05 -38.18
N SER A 273 -3.86 7.63 -37.07
CA SER A 273 -2.43 7.27 -37.05
C SER A 273 -2.16 5.79 -37.35
N PHE A 274 -3.02 4.88 -36.91
CA PHE A 274 -2.79 3.44 -36.97
C PHE A 274 -2.98 2.84 -38.37
N GLN A 275 -1.99 2.09 -38.84
CA GLN A 275 -2.11 1.23 -40.02
C GLN A 275 -2.69 -0.12 -39.58
N GLN A 276 -3.90 -0.47 -40.05
CA GLN A 276 -4.61 -1.68 -39.62
C GLN A 276 -3.77 -2.97 -39.78
N ASP A 277 -3.08 -3.10 -40.91
CA ASP A 277 -2.22 -4.26 -41.22
C ASP A 277 -0.99 -4.38 -40.31
N ARG A 278 -0.61 -3.30 -39.60
CA ARG A 278 0.58 -3.23 -38.74
C ARG A 278 0.27 -2.96 -37.26
N LEU A 279 -1.01 -3.05 -36.88
CA LEU A 279 -1.49 -2.71 -35.54
C LEU A 279 -0.71 -3.40 -34.41
N ARG A 280 -0.32 -4.66 -34.58
CA ARG A 280 0.50 -5.40 -33.61
C ARG A 280 1.90 -4.80 -33.42
N GLU A 281 2.54 -4.40 -34.50
CA GLU A 281 3.87 -3.75 -34.49
C GLU A 281 3.79 -2.36 -33.85
N GLU A 282 2.75 -1.59 -34.16
CA GLU A 282 2.53 -0.26 -33.57
C GLU A 282 2.24 -0.32 -32.07
N VAL A 283 1.43 -1.27 -31.61
CA VAL A 283 1.18 -1.50 -30.18
C VAL A 283 2.49 -1.89 -29.46
N ALA A 284 3.29 -2.78 -30.04
CA ALA A 284 4.58 -3.18 -29.47
C ALA A 284 5.56 -1.99 -29.39
N ALA A 285 5.73 -1.25 -30.48
CA ALA A 285 6.62 -0.08 -30.53
C ALA A 285 6.19 1.04 -29.55
N ARG A 286 4.88 1.20 -29.30
CA ARG A 286 4.36 2.10 -28.26
C ARG A 286 4.65 1.59 -26.85
N ALA A 287 4.52 0.28 -26.60
CA ALA A 287 4.85 -0.32 -25.31
C ALA A 287 6.35 -0.22 -24.99
N ASP A 288 7.22 -0.48 -25.96
CA ASP A 288 8.67 -0.35 -25.80
C ASP A 288 9.09 1.10 -25.55
N ARG A 289 8.49 2.06 -26.27
CA ARG A 289 8.70 3.50 -26.01
C ARG A 289 8.25 3.89 -24.60
N LEU A 290 7.05 3.48 -24.20
CA LEU A 290 6.52 3.74 -22.87
C LEU A 290 7.40 3.14 -21.77
N GLN A 291 7.99 1.96 -22.00
CA GLN A 291 8.92 1.34 -21.06
C GLN A 291 10.26 2.09 -20.97
N ALA A 292 10.71 2.72 -22.06
CA ALA A 292 11.94 3.52 -22.08
C ALA A 292 11.75 4.92 -21.45
N GLU A 293 10.63 5.58 -21.73
CA GLU A 293 10.33 6.96 -21.28
C GLU A 293 9.71 6.98 -19.87
N GLU A 294 8.78 6.06 -19.60
CA GLU A 294 8.00 6.00 -18.36
C GLU A 294 7.92 4.58 -17.76
N PRO A 295 9.05 3.91 -17.46
CA PRO A 295 9.08 2.58 -16.86
C PRO A 295 8.24 2.48 -15.58
N GLN A 296 7.75 1.28 -15.26
CA GLN A 296 7.00 1.09 -14.01
C GLN A 296 7.90 1.31 -12.79
N LEU A 297 7.32 1.89 -11.75
CA LEU A 297 8.00 2.09 -10.48
C LEU A 297 7.97 0.79 -9.64
N PRO A 298 8.89 0.63 -8.68
CA PRO A 298 8.84 -0.46 -7.71
C PRO A 298 7.52 -0.43 -6.91
N ASP A 299 7.03 -1.61 -6.52
CA ASP A 299 5.83 -1.71 -5.68
C ASP A 299 6.01 -0.94 -4.35
N LEU A 300 4.94 -0.27 -3.93
CA LEU A 300 4.91 0.53 -2.72
C LEU A 300 4.24 -0.27 -1.61
N PHE A 301 5.00 -0.55 -0.55
CA PHE A 301 4.56 -1.38 0.58
C PHE A 301 3.16 -1.01 1.07
N ALA A 302 2.22 -1.96 0.94
CA ALA A 302 0.87 -1.83 1.48
C ALA A 302 0.90 -2.08 3.02
N PRO A 303 0.46 -1.12 3.85
CA PRO A 303 0.50 -1.27 5.30
C PRO A 303 -0.47 -2.34 5.80
N SER A 304 -0.01 -3.22 6.70
CA SER A 304 -0.82 -4.33 7.25
C SER A 304 -1.84 -3.89 8.31
N ASP A 305 -1.57 -2.79 9.03
CA ASP A 305 -2.33 -2.32 10.18
C ASP A 305 -3.02 -0.98 9.85
N SER A 306 -4.10 -1.01 9.06
CA SER A 306 -4.88 0.20 8.73
C SER A 306 -6.07 0.40 9.67
N TRP A 307 -6.29 1.64 10.12
CA TRP A 307 -7.44 2.04 10.94
C TRP A 307 -8.57 2.68 10.13
N ALA A 308 -8.34 2.89 8.84
CA ALA A 308 -9.36 3.23 7.88
C ALA A 308 -9.19 2.46 6.57
N CYS A 309 -10.25 2.40 5.79
CA CYS A 309 -10.22 2.01 4.40
C CYS A 309 -11.22 2.90 3.68
N THR A 310 -10.77 3.64 2.66
CA THR A 310 -11.64 4.55 1.91
C THR A 310 -11.59 4.22 0.43
N ARG A 311 -12.73 4.40 -0.25
CA ARG A 311 -12.88 4.13 -1.68
C ARG A 311 -13.69 5.24 -2.33
N ALA A 312 -13.31 5.58 -3.54
CA ALA A 312 -14.04 6.50 -4.39
C ALA A 312 -14.18 5.91 -5.80
N VAL A 313 -14.94 6.62 -6.63
CA VAL A 313 -15.02 6.38 -8.07
C VAL A 313 -14.53 7.65 -8.74
N GLU A 314 -13.54 7.53 -9.61
CA GLU A 314 -12.93 8.68 -10.26
C GLU A 314 -12.38 8.34 -11.65
N TRP A 315 -12.38 9.36 -12.50
CA TRP A 315 -11.60 9.38 -13.73
C TRP A 315 -10.17 9.76 -13.39
N VAL A 316 -9.23 8.82 -13.60
CA VAL A 316 -7.82 8.99 -13.27
C VAL A 316 -7.03 9.27 -14.55
N ARG A 317 -6.15 10.29 -14.51
CA ARG A 317 -5.17 10.52 -15.59
C ARG A 317 -4.30 9.28 -15.71
N THR A 318 -4.27 8.63 -16.88
CA THR A 318 -3.58 7.34 -17.06
C THR A 318 -2.12 7.42 -16.65
N ARG A 319 -1.43 8.50 -17.03
CA ARG A 319 -0.03 8.79 -16.65
C ARG A 319 0.26 8.81 -15.13
N ALA A 320 -0.74 9.01 -14.29
CA ALA A 320 -0.60 8.91 -12.83
C ALA A 320 -0.60 7.45 -12.31
N VAL A 321 -0.90 6.47 -13.18
CA VAL A 321 -0.74 5.04 -12.88
C VAL A 321 0.72 4.64 -13.12
N VAL A 322 1.44 4.40 -12.03
CA VAL A 322 2.91 4.24 -12.03
C VAL A 322 3.39 2.81 -11.82
N HIS A 323 2.53 1.92 -11.30
CA HIS A 323 2.83 0.51 -11.08
C HIS A 323 1.62 -0.38 -11.36
N THR A 324 1.85 -1.56 -11.91
CA THR A 324 0.91 -2.68 -12.01
C THR A 324 1.65 -3.95 -11.61
N PRO A 325 0.94 -5.05 -11.29
CA PRO A 325 1.59 -6.30 -10.92
C PRO A 325 2.12 -7.10 -12.12
N ASP A 326 2.22 -6.51 -13.32
CA ASP A 326 2.95 -7.03 -14.47
C ASP A 326 4.04 -5.99 -14.83
N GLU A 327 5.29 -6.22 -14.41
CA GLU A 327 6.31 -5.16 -14.24
C GLU A 327 6.72 -4.41 -15.52
N VAL A 328 6.49 -5.00 -16.70
CA VAL A 328 6.84 -4.42 -18.00
C VAL A 328 5.57 -4.02 -18.76
N TRP A 329 5.50 -2.77 -19.21
CA TRP A 329 4.35 -2.31 -20.00
C TRP A 329 4.15 -3.17 -21.24
N GLY A 330 2.91 -3.55 -21.50
CA GLY A 330 2.54 -4.40 -22.64
C GLY A 330 2.79 -5.90 -22.49
N ARG A 331 3.45 -6.37 -21.41
CA ARG A 331 3.68 -7.80 -21.14
C ARG A 331 2.81 -8.30 -19.98
N PHE A 332 2.52 -9.60 -19.97
CA PHE A 332 1.71 -10.26 -18.93
C PHE A 332 2.26 -11.67 -18.69
N ASP A 333 3.23 -11.80 -17.77
CA ASP A 333 3.98 -13.05 -17.54
C ASP A 333 3.17 -14.14 -16.80
N ARG A 334 1.88 -13.88 -16.57
CA ARG A 334 0.95 -14.73 -15.79
C ARG A 334 0.00 -15.56 -16.66
N ASP A 335 0.07 -15.40 -17.97
CA ASP A 335 -0.76 -16.08 -18.97
C ASP A 335 0.14 -16.85 -19.96
N ASP A 336 -0.47 -17.73 -20.76
CA ASP A 336 0.15 -18.31 -21.96
C ASP A 336 0.75 -17.18 -22.83
N PRO A 337 2.07 -17.19 -23.15
CA PRO A 337 2.74 -16.12 -23.89
C PRO A 337 2.06 -15.74 -25.21
N GLU A 338 1.46 -16.71 -25.91
CA GLU A 338 0.74 -16.43 -27.17
C GLU A 338 -0.57 -15.66 -26.94
N GLN A 339 -1.24 -15.87 -25.80
CA GLN A 339 -2.48 -15.19 -25.46
C GLN A 339 -2.21 -13.83 -24.79
N ALA A 340 -1.16 -13.75 -23.96
CA ALA A 340 -0.67 -12.52 -23.35
C ALA A 340 -0.37 -11.45 -24.40
N GLY A 341 0.46 -11.78 -25.40
CA GLY A 341 0.90 -10.85 -26.45
C GLY A 341 -0.21 -10.39 -27.41
N ARG A 342 -1.33 -11.11 -27.49
CA ARG A 342 -2.46 -10.76 -28.39
C ARG A 342 -3.49 -9.84 -27.74
N TRP A 343 -3.62 -9.84 -26.41
CA TRP A 343 -4.73 -9.15 -25.74
C TRP A 343 -4.78 -7.64 -25.98
N ILE A 344 -3.65 -6.91 -25.92
CA ILE A 344 -3.65 -5.45 -26.20
C ILE A 344 -3.92 -5.16 -27.68
N PRO A 345 -3.23 -5.79 -28.65
CA PRO A 345 -3.57 -5.62 -30.06
C PRO A 345 -5.04 -5.92 -30.39
N ASP A 346 -5.58 -7.04 -29.92
CA ASP A 346 -6.95 -7.44 -30.27
C ASP A 346 -7.99 -6.46 -29.67
N ARG A 347 -7.78 -5.96 -28.44
CA ARG A 347 -8.62 -4.90 -27.84
C ARG A 347 -8.41 -3.52 -28.42
N THR A 348 -7.22 -3.24 -28.97
CA THR A 348 -6.95 -2.02 -29.74
C THR A 348 -7.73 -2.06 -31.06
N ALA A 349 -7.69 -3.17 -31.79
CA ALA A 349 -8.45 -3.36 -33.03
C ALA A 349 -9.96 -3.21 -32.80
N GLU A 350 -10.49 -3.82 -31.73
CA GLU A 350 -11.89 -3.67 -31.31
C GLU A 350 -12.24 -2.19 -31.04
N LEU A 351 -11.47 -1.49 -30.18
CA LEU A 351 -11.69 -0.08 -29.85
C LEU A 351 -11.63 0.85 -31.08
N LEU A 352 -10.70 0.60 -31.99
CA LEU A 352 -10.57 1.38 -33.22
C LEU A 352 -11.72 1.11 -34.21
N ALA A 353 -12.38 -0.04 -34.15
CA ALA A 353 -13.52 -0.38 -35.01
C ALA A 353 -14.88 0.16 -34.52
N VAL A 354 -15.01 0.55 -33.24
CA VAL A 354 -16.26 1.07 -32.63
C VAL A 354 -16.69 2.41 -33.25
N GLY A 355 -17.97 2.62 -33.57
CA GLY A 355 -18.47 3.92 -34.05
C GLY A 355 -18.25 5.06 -33.04
N TYR A 356 -18.03 6.31 -33.48
CA TYR A 356 -17.77 7.44 -32.55
C TYR A 356 -18.87 7.62 -31.48
N ALA A 357 -20.15 7.44 -31.88
CA ALA A 357 -21.29 7.51 -30.98
C ALA A 357 -21.34 6.35 -29.96
N ASP A 358 -20.68 5.23 -30.27
CA ASP A 358 -20.71 3.98 -29.49
C ASP A 358 -19.53 3.86 -28.52
N VAL A 359 -18.49 4.71 -28.65
CA VAL A 359 -17.34 4.74 -27.74
C VAL A 359 -17.75 4.86 -26.26
N PRO A 360 -18.71 5.72 -25.84
CA PRO A 360 -19.16 5.77 -24.45
C PRO A 360 -19.79 4.45 -23.97
N ALA A 361 -20.53 3.75 -24.84
CA ALA A 361 -21.10 2.44 -24.54
C ALA A 361 -20.02 1.35 -24.43
N TYR A 362 -19.02 1.37 -25.32
CA TYR A 362 -17.85 0.51 -25.24
C TYR A 362 -17.06 0.74 -23.94
N LEU A 363 -16.75 2.00 -23.60
CA LEU A 363 -16.05 2.34 -22.36
C LEU A 363 -16.87 1.89 -21.13
N THR A 364 -18.19 2.06 -21.13
CA THR A 364 -19.08 1.58 -20.06
C THR A 364 -19.01 0.05 -19.90
N ARG A 365 -19.03 -0.70 -21.01
CA ARG A 365 -18.99 -2.17 -21.03
C ARG A 365 -17.62 -2.74 -20.65
N HIS A 366 -16.54 -2.12 -21.11
CA HIS A 366 -15.18 -2.69 -20.96
C HIS A 366 -14.39 -2.09 -19.78
N PHE A 367 -14.73 -0.89 -19.31
CA PHE A 367 -14.02 -0.19 -18.22
C PHE A 367 -14.93 0.25 -17.06
N GLY A 368 -16.24 0.36 -17.28
CA GLY A 368 -17.22 0.69 -16.24
C GLY A 368 -17.41 -0.45 -15.23
N ALA A 369 -18.17 -0.17 -14.16
CA ALA A 369 -18.45 -1.16 -13.11
C ALA A 369 -19.22 -2.38 -13.61
N HIS A 370 -20.05 -2.22 -14.64
CA HIS A 370 -20.81 -3.30 -15.31
C HIS A 370 -19.96 -4.21 -16.22
N SER A 371 -18.64 -4.01 -16.29
CA SER A 371 -17.77 -4.95 -16.98
C SER A 371 -17.79 -6.32 -16.30
N GLU A 372 -17.73 -7.40 -17.08
CA GLU A 372 -17.60 -8.79 -16.59
C GLU A 372 -16.40 -8.97 -15.64
N SER A 373 -15.39 -8.10 -15.76
CA SER A 373 -14.19 -8.06 -14.91
C SER A 373 -14.16 -6.89 -13.91
N GLY A 374 -15.27 -6.15 -13.78
CA GLY A 374 -15.39 -4.93 -12.99
C GLY A 374 -14.55 -3.74 -13.47
N ALA A 375 -14.78 -2.57 -12.87
CA ALA A 375 -13.92 -1.39 -13.08
C ALA A 375 -12.48 -1.66 -12.61
N VAL A 376 -11.49 -0.96 -13.20
CA VAL A 376 -10.09 -1.06 -12.77
C VAL A 376 -9.97 -0.63 -11.32
N GLN A 377 -9.27 -1.43 -10.51
CA GLN A 377 -9.05 -1.17 -9.09
C GLN A 377 -7.66 -0.57 -8.90
N LEU A 378 -7.61 0.62 -8.30
CA LEU A 378 -6.36 1.32 -8.03
C LEU A 378 -6.16 1.51 -6.53
N LEU A 379 -4.92 1.43 -6.07
CA LEU A 379 -4.46 1.94 -4.79
C LEU A 379 -3.99 3.39 -5.00
N ARG A 380 -4.61 4.33 -4.28
CA ARG A 380 -4.29 5.77 -4.33
C ARG A 380 -3.16 6.10 -3.35
N ILE A 381 -2.08 6.67 -3.87
CA ILE A 381 -0.86 7.05 -3.13
C ILE A 381 -0.84 8.59 -3.06
N PRO A 382 -1.09 9.22 -1.90
CA PRO A 382 -1.14 10.68 -1.80
C PRO A 382 0.23 11.33 -2.04
N GLY A 383 0.22 12.53 -2.64
CA GLY A 383 1.40 13.36 -2.89
C GLY A 383 1.07 14.86 -2.81
N PRO A 384 2.06 15.76 -2.84
CA PRO A 384 1.88 17.18 -2.49
C PRO A 384 1.03 18.02 -3.47
N ALA A 385 0.95 17.66 -4.75
CA ALA A 385 0.18 18.35 -5.79
C ALA A 385 -0.82 17.44 -6.53
N GLY A 386 -0.99 16.20 -6.05
CA GLY A 386 -1.81 15.17 -6.66
C GLY A 386 -1.37 13.75 -6.28
N PRO A 387 -2.26 12.76 -6.38
CA PRO A 387 -1.93 11.37 -6.10
C PRO A 387 -1.25 10.64 -7.27
N LEU A 388 -0.45 9.64 -6.94
CA LEU A 388 -0.05 8.55 -7.84
C LEU A 388 -0.95 7.32 -7.60
N TYR A 389 -0.93 6.37 -8.53
CA TYR A 389 -1.77 5.17 -8.45
C TYR A 389 -1.02 3.88 -8.82
N THR A 390 -1.33 2.82 -8.07
CA THR A 390 -0.90 1.44 -8.33
C THR A 390 -2.11 0.58 -8.71
N VAL A 391 -2.01 -0.28 -9.71
CA VAL A 391 -3.11 -1.19 -10.08
C VAL A 391 -3.16 -2.40 -9.14
N SER A 392 -4.29 -2.61 -8.47
CA SER A 392 -4.54 -3.81 -7.67
C SER A 392 -5.37 -4.87 -8.42
N ALA A 393 -6.23 -4.46 -9.36
CA ALA A 393 -6.91 -5.36 -10.29
C ALA A 393 -7.26 -4.66 -11.61
N GLY A 394 -7.29 -5.43 -12.71
CA GLY A 394 -7.54 -4.89 -14.06
C GLY A 394 -6.29 -4.46 -14.83
N SER A 395 -5.11 -5.02 -14.49
CA SER A 395 -3.80 -4.68 -15.10
C SER A 395 -3.84 -4.56 -16.62
N ARG A 396 -4.40 -5.55 -17.33
CA ARG A 396 -4.52 -5.51 -18.81
C ARG A 396 -5.19 -4.23 -19.33
N ARG A 397 -6.25 -3.74 -18.67
CA ARG A 397 -6.95 -2.50 -19.04
C ARG A 397 -6.09 -1.25 -18.78
N ALA A 398 -5.35 -1.23 -17.67
CA ALA A 398 -4.39 -0.16 -17.40
C ALA A 398 -3.25 -0.13 -18.43
N HIS A 399 -2.72 -1.30 -18.82
CA HIS A 399 -1.70 -1.43 -19.87
C HIS A 399 -2.24 -0.91 -21.22
N LEU A 400 -3.45 -1.30 -21.63
CA LEU A 400 -4.08 -0.79 -22.86
C LEU A 400 -4.23 0.74 -22.84
N CYS A 401 -4.75 1.32 -21.76
CA CYS A 401 -4.86 2.76 -21.59
C CYS A 401 -3.51 3.48 -21.70
N ARG A 402 -2.47 2.92 -21.06
CA ARG A 402 -1.12 3.50 -21.05
C ARG A 402 -0.40 3.37 -22.40
N VAL A 403 -0.40 2.18 -23.00
CA VAL A 403 0.27 1.90 -24.29
C VAL A 403 -0.38 2.68 -25.44
N LEU A 404 -1.70 2.86 -25.43
CA LEU A 404 -2.38 3.69 -26.42
C LEU A 404 -2.23 5.20 -26.16
N GLY A 405 -1.81 5.62 -24.97
CA GLY A 405 -1.72 7.03 -24.59
C GLY A 405 -3.07 7.68 -24.30
N LEU A 406 -4.11 6.88 -23.98
CA LEU A 406 -5.43 7.42 -23.65
C LEU A 406 -5.31 8.37 -22.44
N PRO A 407 -5.97 9.54 -22.43
CA PRO A 407 -5.72 10.57 -21.42
C PRO A 407 -6.26 10.20 -20.02
N TRP A 408 -7.31 9.39 -19.97
CA TRP A 408 -8.07 9.06 -18.76
C TRP A 408 -8.48 7.60 -18.72
N MET A 409 -8.64 7.07 -17.51
CA MET A 409 -9.18 5.74 -17.22
C MET A 409 -10.16 5.84 -16.06
N PHE A 410 -11.34 5.24 -16.24
CA PHE A 410 -12.32 5.11 -15.16
C PHE A 410 -11.91 4.03 -14.17
N SER A 411 -12.00 4.31 -12.87
CA SER A 411 -11.52 3.41 -11.83
C SER A 411 -12.31 3.51 -10.53
N VAL A 412 -12.23 2.43 -9.73
CA VAL A 412 -12.54 2.47 -8.31
C VAL A 412 -11.20 2.55 -7.57
N THR A 413 -10.96 3.70 -6.96
CA THR A 413 -9.73 3.96 -6.21
C THR A 413 -9.96 3.60 -4.75
N THR A 414 -8.96 2.97 -4.15
CA THR A 414 -8.91 2.62 -2.73
C THR A 414 -7.73 3.37 -2.13
N MET A 415 -7.95 4.11 -1.05
CA MET A 415 -6.86 4.72 -0.29
C MET A 415 -6.78 4.01 1.06
N LEU A 416 -5.57 3.52 1.36
CA LEU A 416 -5.19 3.05 2.69
C LEU A 416 -4.56 4.22 3.43
N SER A 417 -4.81 4.31 4.75
CA SER A 417 -4.18 5.28 5.62
C SER A 417 -2.65 5.23 5.50
N LEU A 418 -1.95 6.36 5.68
CA LEU A 418 -0.51 6.27 5.99
C LEU A 418 -0.33 5.37 7.22
N PRO A 419 0.55 4.36 7.18
CA PRO A 419 0.83 3.54 8.35
C PRO A 419 1.16 4.43 9.55
N ARG A 420 0.59 4.14 10.72
CA ARG A 420 0.98 4.82 11.96
C ARG A 420 2.41 4.47 12.37
N ARG A 421 2.92 3.34 11.89
CA ARG A 421 4.23 2.75 12.22
C ARG A 421 4.80 2.08 11.00
N ILE A 422 6.07 2.30 10.73
CA ILE A 422 6.80 1.56 9.71
C ILE A 422 8.19 1.22 10.26
N GLU A 423 8.65 0.00 10.05
CA GLU A 423 9.99 -0.43 10.44
C GLU A 423 10.91 -0.36 9.22
N THR A 424 12.20 -0.08 9.42
CA THR A 424 13.18 -0.06 8.33
C THR A 424 13.17 -1.35 7.52
N THR A 425 13.00 -2.49 8.19
CA THR A 425 12.83 -3.85 7.63
C THR A 425 11.57 -4.05 6.78
N ALA A 426 10.55 -3.20 6.89
CA ALA A 426 9.32 -3.28 6.11
C ALA A 426 9.42 -2.57 4.75
N VAL A 427 10.34 -1.60 4.61
CA VAL A 427 10.58 -0.83 3.38
C VAL A 427 11.92 -1.12 2.71
N THR A 428 12.89 -1.64 3.47
CA THR A 428 14.21 -2.02 2.94
C THR A 428 14.09 -3.38 2.28
N PRO A 429 14.47 -3.52 0.99
CA PRO A 429 14.56 -4.81 0.33
C PRO A 429 15.50 -5.76 1.08
N THR A 430 15.11 -7.03 1.19
CA THR A 430 15.81 -8.05 1.98
C THR A 430 17.28 -8.23 1.59
N GLU A 431 17.59 -8.01 0.31
CA GLU A 431 18.90 -8.08 -0.32
C GLU A 431 19.86 -6.97 0.13
N HIS A 432 19.35 -5.82 0.62
CA HIS A 432 20.20 -4.76 1.20
C HIS A 432 20.57 -5.02 2.67
N GLY A 433 19.92 -6.00 3.30
CA GLY A 433 20.25 -6.46 4.66
C GLY A 433 20.25 -5.36 5.74
N PRO A 434 21.01 -5.56 6.82
CA PRO A 434 21.12 -4.59 7.92
C PRO A 434 21.67 -3.22 7.51
N GLU A 435 22.49 -3.15 6.47
CA GLU A 435 23.13 -1.89 6.05
C GLU A 435 22.14 -0.95 5.35
N GLY A 436 21.34 -1.46 4.40
CA GLY A 436 20.24 -0.69 3.82
C GLY A 436 19.19 -0.24 4.85
N ALA A 437 19.01 -1.01 5.93
CA ALA A 437 18.12 -0.62 7.03
C ALA A 437 18.70 0.54 7.87
N ARG A 438 20.03 0.55 8.13
CA ARG A 438 20.72 1.71 8.75
C ARG A 438 20.66 2.94 7.87
N GLU A 439 20.90 2.78 6.57
CA GLU A 439 20.82 3.86 5.58
C GLU A 439 19.41 4.46 5.56
N THR A 440 18.37 3.63 5.49
CA THR A 440 16.96 4.07 5.56
C THR A 440 16.65 4.82 6.85
N ALA A 441 17.13 4.35 8.02
CA ALA A 441 16.99 5.10 9.27
C ALA A 441 17.71 6.47 9.24
N ALA A 442 18.86 6.57 8.57
CA ALA A 442 19.56 7.84 8.39
C ALA A 442 18.79 8.80 7.47
N LEU A 443 18.20 8.29 6.38
CA LEU A 443 17.33 9.07 5.51
C LEU A 443 16.12 9.63 6.28
N TRP A 444 15.46 8.80 7.10
CA TRP A 444 14.33 9.25 7.92
C TRP A 444 14.70 10.37 8.90
N ARG A 445 15.89 10.34 9.51
CA ARG A 445 16.40 11.47 10.32
C ARG A 445 16.56 12.74 9.48
N GLY A 446 17.11 12.60 8.27
CA GLY A 446 17.28 13.71 7.33
C GLY A 446 15.96 14.33 6.87
N LEU A 447 14.92 13.52 6.66
CA LEU A 447 13.56 13.95 6.32
C LEU A 447 12.87 14.67 7.49
N LEU A 448 12.99 14.13 8.71
CA LEU A 448 12.46 14.75 9.93
C LEU A 448 13.07 16.13 10.16
N ALA A 449 14.39 16.22 10.07
CA ALA A 449 15.11 17.48 10.29
C ALA A 449 14.80 18.55 9.23
N ARG A 450 14.32 18.14 8.03
CA ARG A 450 13.84 19.01 6.95
C ARG A 450 12.32 19.26 6.96
N GLY A 451 11.59 18.70 7.91
CA GLY A 451 10.13 18.88 8.04
C GLY A 451 9.27 18.17 6.99
N LEU A 452 9.86 17.35 6.11
CA LEU A 452 9.15 16.61 5.05
C LEU A 452 8.31 15.46 5.61
N VAL A 453 8.67 14.99 6.80
CA VAL A 453 7.92 14.02 7.61
C VAL A 453 7.95 14.48 9.06
N ARG A 454 7.01 13.99 9.87
CA ARG A 454 6.91 14.30 11.30
C ARG A 454 6.58 13.06 12.11
N GLY A 455 7.21 12.92 13.27
CA GLY A 455 6.95 11.86 14.22
C GLY A 455 8.19 11.47 15.03
N GLU A 456 8.23 10.24 15.52
CA GLU A 456 9.25 9.76 16.46
C GLU A 456 9.97 8.52 15.89
N LEU A 457 11.31 8.55 15.86
CA LEU A 457 12.15 7.38 15.54
C LEU A 457 12.53 6.66 16.83
N ILE A 458 12.25 5.35 16.87
CA ILE A 458 12.48 4.52 18.04
C ILE A 458 13.36 3.34 17.65
N PRO A 459 14.60 3.25 18.18
CA PRO A 459 15.41 2.04 18.07
C PRO A 459 14.63 0.83 18.59
N ARG A 460 14.66 -0.26 17.84
CA ARG A 460 14.11 -1.55 18.27
C ARG A 460 15.25 -2.47 18.68
N TYR A 461 15.04 -3.78 18.62
CA TYR A 461 15.90 -4.84 19.17
C TYR A 461 17.35 -4.86 18.64
N SER A 462 17.69 -4.02 17.67
CA SER A 462 19.04 -3.73 17.20
C SER A 462 19.20 -2.27 16.78
N ASP A 463 20.44 -1.82 16.60
CA ASP A 463 20.80 -0.47 16.13
C ASP A 463 20.29 -0.12 14.72
N TRP A 464 19.95 -1.12 13.92
CA TRP A 464 19.55 -1.00 12.51
C TRP A 464 18.06 -1.22 12.24
N VAL A 465 17.32 -1.82 13.18
CA VAL A 465 15.85 -1.86 13.13
C VAL A 465 15.30 -0.65 13.87
N VAL A 466 14.75 0.30 13.12
CA VAL A 466 14.12 1.51 13.69
C VAL A 466 12.64 1.49 13.33
N GLU A 467 11.77 1.69 14.33
CA GLU A 467 10.34 1.99 14.12
C GLU A 467 10.20 3.51 13.94
N PHE A 468 9.65 3.97 12.83
CA PHE A 468 9.16 5.33 12.68
C PHE A 468 7.67 5.37 13.00
N ARG A 469 7.30 6.11 14.05
CA ARG A 469 5.91 6.46 14.37
C ARG A 469 5.53 7.71 13.58
N ILE A 470 4.72 7.55 12.54
CA ILE A 470 4.43 8.61 11.57
C ILE A 470 3.21 9.42 12.02
N GLU A 471 3.43 10.70 12.34
CA GLU A 471 2.35 11.67 12.47
C GLU A 471 1.93 12.16 11.08
N TYR A 472 2.92 12.62 10.31
CA TYR A 472 2.76 13.17 8.95
C TYR A 472 3.90 12.70 8.03
N ALA A 473 3.60 12.54 6.75
CA ALA A 473 4.59 12.44 5.69
C ALA A 473 4.04 13.13 4.45
N LEU A 474 4.85 13.99 3.81
CA LEU A 474 4.49 14.72 2.59
C LEU A 474 4.02 13.78 1.48
N ALA A 475 4.70 12.64 1.34
CA ALA A 475 4.32 11.53 0.49
C ALA A 475 4.85 10.19 1.06
N PRO A 476 4.12 9.06 0.90
CA PRO A 476 4.54 7.77 1.45
C PRO A 476 5.87 7.25 0.89
N TRP A 477 6.16 7.49 -0.39
CA TRP A 477 7.36 6.97 -1.07
C TRP A 477 8.66 7.59 -0.58
N LEU A 478 8.61 8.75 0.08
CA LEU A 478 9.80 9.37 0.69
C LEU A 478 10.38 8.52 1.83
N LEU A 479 9.57 7.62 2.40
CA LEU A 479 9.99 6.70 3.46
C LEU A 479 10.74 5.46 2.93
N LEU A 480 10.82 5.28 1.61
CA LEU A 480 11.53 4.18 0.98
C LEU A 480 13.06 4.43 0.96
N PRO A 481 13.87 3.40 0.69
CA PRO A 481 15.29 3.57 0.39
C PRO A 481 15.54 4.52 -0.80
N ALA A 482 16.77 5.05 -0.87
CA ALA A 482 17.10 6.18 -1.74
C ALA A 482 16.86 5.95 -3.24
N ASP A 483 17.11 4.74 -3.72
CA ASP A 483 16.85 4.31 -5.10
C ASP A 483 15.36 4.44 -5.45
N ARG A 484 14.50 3.86 -4.62
CA ARG A 484 13.05 3.86 -4.82
C ARG A 484 12.46 5.26 -4.62
N ALA A 485 12.85 5.96 -3.55
CA ALA A 485 12.39 7.33 -3.29
C ALA A 485 12.75 8.27 -4.45
N THR A 486 13.95 8.16 -5.01
CA THR A 486 14.38 8.97 -6.18
C THR A 486 13.57 8.64 -7.42
N ALA A 487 13.35 7.36 -7.74
CA ALA A 487 12.54 6.94 -8.89
C ALA A 487 11.10 7.48 -8.80
N TYR A 488 10.48 7.42 -7.62
CA TYR A 488 9.18 8.05 -7.37
C TYR A 488 9.22 9.57 -7.52
N ASN A 489 10.22 10.26 -6.96
CA ASN A 489 10.34 11.71 -7.07
C ASN A 489 10.49 12.16 -8.54
N GLN A 490 11.33 11.48 -9.33
CA GLN A 490 11.53 11.79 -10.75
C GLN A 490 10.23 11.60 -11.55
N ARG A 491 9.50 10.50 -11.32
CA ARG A 491 8.17 10.31 -11.95
C ARG A 491 7.15 11.35 -11.49
N TYR A 492 7.19 11.74 -10.23
CA TYR A 492 6.28 12.73 -9.68
C TYR A 492 6.49 14.10 -10.32
N GLU A 493 7.75 14.52 -10.49
CA GLU A 493 8.13 15.80 -11.08
C GLU A 493 7.74 15.90 -12.57
N LEU A 494 7.77 14.79 -13.32
CA LEU A 494 7.24 14.73 -14.69
C LEU A 494 5.72 14.93 -14.77
N LEU A 495 4.99 14.55 -13.72
CA LEU A 495 3.52 14.64 -13.66
C LEU A 495 3.05 15.97 -13.06
N HIS A 496 3.83 16.51 -12.13
CA HIS A 496 3.56 17.72 -11.35
C HIS A 496 4.83 18.61 -11.26
N PRO A 497 5.26 19.27 -12.35
CA PRO A 497 6.47 20.10 -12.33
C PRO A 497 6.39 21.23 -11.30
N GLY A 498 7.48 21.43 -10.55
CA GLY A 498 7.62 22.37 -9.44
C GLY A 498 7.15 21.82 -8.08
N ALA A 499 6.35 20.75 -8.04
CA ALA A 499 5.64 20.35 -6.83
C ALA A 499 6.55 19.86 -5.68
N LEU A 500 7.70 19.27 -5.98
CA LEU A 500 8.67 18.88 -4.96
C LEU A 500 9.54 20.07 -4.52
N ALA A 501 9.87 20.99 -5.43
CA ALA A 501 10.57 22.23 -5.13
C ALA A 501 9.75 23.16 -4.21
N ASP A 502 8.46 23.32 -4.49
CA ASP A 502 7.51 24.05 -3.63
C ASP A 502 7.36 23.44 -2.24
N ALA A 503 7.64 22.15 -2.09
CA ALA A 503 7.67 21.44 -0.82
C ALA A 503 9.06 21.43 -0.15
N GLY A 504 10.04 22.18 -0.68
CA GLY A 504 11.39 22.33 -0.11
C GLY A 504 12.40 21.26 -0.53
N ILE A 505 12.10 20.42 -1.52
CA ILE A 505 13.02 19.43 -2.07
C ILE A 505 13.70 20.00 -3.34
N PRO A 506 15.01 20.29 -3.33
CA PRO A 506 15.69 20.91 -4.47
C PRO A 506 15.93 19.90 -5.61
N ASP A 507 15.80 20.35 -6.86
CA ASP A 507 16.04 19.56 -8.08
C ASP A 507 17.36 18.77 -8.06
N ALA A 508 18.40 19.35 -7.45
CA ALA A 508 19.71 18.71 -7.32
C ALA A 508 19.64 17.37 -6.56
N ALA A 509 18.78 17.27 -5.53
CA ALA A 509 18.56 16.05 -4.75
C ALA A 509 17.74 14.99 -5.53
N LEU A 510 17.04 15.38 -6.59
CA LEU A 510 16.22 14.48 -7.41
C LEU A 510 17.02 13.76 -8.52
N ARG A 511 18.26 14.18 -8.77
CA ARG A 511 19.06 13.69 -9.91
C ARG A 511 19.50 12.23 -9.79
N SER A 512 19.82 11.78 -8.57
CA SER A 512 20.25 10.40 -8.33
C SER A 512 20.06 9.99 -6.86
N PRO A 513 20.09 8.69 -6.55
CA PRO A 513 20.02 8.20 -5.18
C PRO A 513 21.17 8.71 -4.30
N GLU A 514 22.34 8.96 -4.86
CA GLU A 514 23.52 9.53 -4.18
C GLU A 514 23.25 10.99 -3.81
N ALA A 515 22.66 11.77 -4.73
CA ALA A 515 22.31 13.16 -4.50
C ALA A 515 21.21 13.28 -3.43
N TRP A 516 20.20 12.41 -3.48
CA TRP A 516 19.16 12.30 -2.44
C TRP A 516 19.76 12.02 -1.06
N ARG A 517 20.65 11.01 -0.97
CA ARG A 517 21.35 10.64 0.28
C ARG A 517 22.25 11.73 0.80
N SER A 518 23.08 12.32 -0.06
CA SER A 518 23.98 13.42 0.31
C SER A 518 23.19 14.62 0.80
N TRP A 519 22.09 14.98 0.12
CA TRP A 519 21.23 16.07 0.55
C TRP A 519 20.58 15.82 1.90
N LEU A 520 20.03 14.63 2.16
CA LEU A 520 19.36 14.31 3.43
C LEU A 520 20.34 14.14 4.61
N THR A 521 21.55 13.62 4.37
CA THR A 521 22.56 13.41 5.42
C THR A 521 23.45 14.62 5.66
N ALA A 522 23.49 15.60 4.75
CA ALA A 522 24.17 16.88 4.99
C ALA A 522 23.63 17.59 6.23
N ALA A 523 24.54 18.16 7.02
CA ALA A 523 24.20 18.98 8.17
C ALA A 523 23.33 20.17 7.75
N ILE A 524 22.17 20.32 8.39
CA ILE A 524 21.33 21.50 8.21
C ILE A 524 22.03 22.64 8.93
N ALA A 525 22.40 23.68 8.18
CA ALA A 525 22.95 24.89 8.78
C ALA A 525 21.90 25.51 9.70
N THR A 526 22.17 25.52 11.01
CA THR A 526 21.35 26.24 11.98
C THR A 526 21.31 27.71 11.55
N PRO A 527 20.14 28.36 11.45
CA PRO A 527 20.08 29.77 11.12
C PRO A 527 20.88 30.56 12.16
N ALA A 528 21.86 31.32 11.69
CA ALA A 528 22.83 31.98 12.56
C ALA A 528 22.14 33.05 13.41
N GLY A 529 22.18 32.84 14.73
CA GLY A 529 22.01 33.84 15.79
C GLY A 529 20.93 34.91 15.59
N VAL A 530 19.81 34.76 16.31
CA VAL A 530 19.23 35.94 16.97
C VAL A 530 20.28 36.39 17.99
N GLY A 531 21.14 37.31 17.56
CA GLY A 531 22.22 37.81 18.38
C GLY A 531 21.67 38.48 19.64
N ASP A 532 22.27 38.12 20.77
CA ASP A 532 22.14 38.81 22.04
C ASP A 532 22.27 40.31 21.79
N ARG A 533 21.22 41.08 22.08
CA ARG A 533 21.25 42.54 22.03
C ARG A 533 21.20 43.04 23.45
N ASP A 534 22.36 43.52 23.88
CA ASP A 534 22.60 44.13 25.18
C ASP A 534 21.45 45.04 25.61
N VAL A 535 20.95 44.79 26.82
CA VAL A 535 20.13 45.73 27.57
C VAL A 535 21.09 46.57 28.43
N PRO A 536 21.14 47.90 28.25
CA PRO A 536 21.72 48.81 29.24
C PRO A 536 20.81 49.01 30.47
#